data_AF-A0A497Q8U8-F1
#
_entry.id   AF-A0A497Q8U8-F1
#
_cell.length_a   1.000
_cell.length_b   1.000
_cell.length_c   1.000
_cell.angle_alpha   90.00
_cell.angle_beta   90.00
_cell.angle_gamma   90.00
#
_symmetry.space_group_name_H-M   'P 1'
#
loop_
_entity.id
_entity.type
_entity.pdbx_description
1 polymer ?
#
loop_
_entity_poly.entity_id
_entity_poly.type
_entity_poly.pdbx_seq_one_letter_code
_entity_poly.pdbx_strand_id
1 'polypeptide(L)'
;MTPNATWKIVNDDDSVEEFIDIRRKVGNQIIRAYLLDRVISDRRIEKRQGKLRGPKDEFKDIDKFLILRVQDGESTYRILAEAGVYENLRIVATDSQSLADEDPSVITKKFTDALQEPDPHNTTLIVSHGSKIG
;
A
#
# COMPACT_ATOMS: atom_id res chain seq x y z
N MET A 1 17.12 18.82 7.39
CA MET A 1 15.87 18.11 7.08
C MET A 1 15.82 16.89 7.98
N THR A 2 14.81 16.75 8.82
CA THR A 2 14.56 15.48 9.51
C THR A 2 14.25 14.43 8.44
N PRO A 3 14.82 13.21 8.50
CA PRO A 3 14.40 12.15 7.60
C PRO A 3 12.89 11.99 7.72
N ASN A 4 12.16 11.97 6.60
CA ASN A 4 10.76 11.60 6.63
C ASN A 4 10.66 10.24 7.32
N ALA A 5 9.72 10.09 8.26
CA ALA A 5 9.59 8.83 8.97
C ALA A 5 9.22 7.74 7.95
N THR A 6 9.98 6.65 7.87
CA THR A 6 9.82 5.62 6.84
C THR A 6 9.30 4.31 7.40
N TRP A 7 8.38 3.69 6.67
CA TRP A 7 8.05 2.29 6.83
C TRP A 7 9.04 1.44 6.04
N LYS A 8 9.37 0.26 6.56
CA LYS A 8 10.35 -0.63 5.94
C LYS A 8 9.80 -2.02 5.78
N ILE A 9 9.93 -2.58 4.59
CA ILE A 9 9.69 -3.99 4.34
C ILE A 9 11.03 -4.66 4.16
N VAL A 10 11.33 -5.60 5.04
CA VAL A 10 12.53 -6.45 4.96
C VAL A 10 12.11 -7.74 4.30
N ASN A 11 12.62 -7.99 3.10
CA ASN A 11 12.36 -9.19 2.32
C ASN A 11 13.25 -10.35 2.78
N ASP A 12 13.00 -11.56 2.24
CA ASP A 12 13.75 -12.78 2.60
C ASP A 12 15.21 -12.76 2.16
N ASP A 13 15.54 -11.99 1.13
CA ASP A 13 16.90 -11.77 0.62
C ASP A 13 17.64 -10.64 1.38
N ASP A 14 17.10 -10.23 2.53
CA ASP A 14 17.55 -9.10 3.36
C ASP A 14 17.49 -7.73 2.65
N SER A 15 16.91 -7.65 1.44
CA SER A 15 16.66 -6.36 0.79
C SER A 15 15.61 -5.56 1.57
N VAL A 16 15.79 -4.24 1.59
CA VAL A 16 14.91 -3.32 2.32
C VAL A 16 14.22 -2.38 1.34
N GLU A 17 12.90 -2.43 1.33
CA GLU A 17 12.07 -1.44 0.63
C GLU A 17 11.58 -0.39 1.62
N GLU A 18 11.73 0.89 1.26
CA GLU A 18 11.31 2.01 2.10
C GLU A 18 10.07 2.71 1.53
N PHE A 19 9.18 3.12 2.42
CA PHE A 19 7.99 3.90 2.09
C PHE A 19 7.91 5.12 3.01
N ILE A 20 7.63 6.28 2.43
CA ILE A 20 7.43 7.56 3.11
C ILE A 20 6.09 7.51 3.84
N ASP A 21 6.07 7.71 5.16
CA ASP A 21 4.83 7.79 5.93
C ASP A 21 4.02 9.03 5.55
N ILE A 22 2.80 8.81 5.06
CA ILE A 22 1.88 9.87 4.65
C ILE A 22 0.61 9.91 5.51
N ARG A 23 0.52 9.14 6.61
CA ARG A 23 -0.69 9.07 7.46
C ARG A 23 -1.12 10.42 7.98
N ARG A 24 -0.17 11.28 8.35
CA ARG A 24 -0.46 12.65 8.82
C ARG A 24 -1.04 13.53 7.72
N LYS A 25 -0.72 13.23 6.45
CA LYS A 25 -1.19 13.96 5.27
C LYS A 25 -2.58 13.48 4.83
N VAL A 26 -2.75 12.18 4.65
CA VAL A 26 -4.03 11.59 4.18
C VAL A 26 -5.08 11.46 5.28
N GLY A 27 -4.67 11.51 6.55
CA GLY A 27 -5.56 11.38 7.70
C GLY A 27 -6.10 9.96 7.88
N ASN A 28 -7.17 9.83 8.67
CA ASN A 28 -7.85 8.55 8.92
C ASN A 28 -8.93 8.25 7.87
N GLN A 29 -8.68 8.57 6.60
CA GLN A 29 -9.64 8.25 5.55
C GLN A 29 -9.79 6.72 5.43
N ILE A 30 -11.05 6.29 5.49
CA ILE A 30 -11.44 4.88 5.48
C ILE A 30 -11.89 4.53 4.07
N ILE A 31 -11.18 3.62 3.42
CA ILE A 31 -11.45 3.18 2.05
C ILE A 31 -12.11 1.79 2.10
N ARG A 32 -13.21 1.60 1.38
CA ARG A 32 -14.03 0.39 1.50
C ARG A 32 -13.27 -0.85 1.04
N ALA A 33 -13.27 -1.91 1.85
CA ALA A 33 -12.54 -3.14 1.52
C ALA A 33 -13.09 -3.90 0.31
N TYR A 34 -14.39 -3.75 -0.03
CA TYR A 34 -14.98 -4.37 -1.23
C TYR A 34 -14.28 -3.90 -2.53
N LEU A 35 -13.55 -2.79 -2.49
CA LEU A 35 -12.77 -2.34 -3.64
C LEU A 35 -11.63 -3.31 -4.00
N LEU A 36 -11.25 -4.21 -3.09
CA LEU A 36 -10.33 -5.30 -3.40
C LEU A 36 -10.95 -6.39 -4.27
N ASP A 37 -12.28 -6.52 -4.29
CA ASP A 37 -12.98 -7.68 -4.85
C ASP A 37 -12.63 -7.91 -6.33
N ARG A 38 -12.52 -6.83 -7.12
CA ARG A 38 -12.17 -6.92 -8.53
C ARG A 38 -10.71 -7.36 -8.73
N VAL A 39 -9.79 -6.80 -7.95
CA VAL A 39 -8.37 -7.20 -7.99
C VAL A 39 -8.20 -8.67 -7.61
N ILE A 40 -8.99 -9.14 -6.64
CA ILE A 40 -9.03 -10.53 -6.20
C ILE A 40 -9.63 -11.44 -7.28
N SER A 41 -10.79 -11.08 -7.85
CA SER A 41 -11.46 -11.87 -8.88
C SER A 41 -10.60 -12.04 -10.14
N ASP A 42 -9.86 -10.99 -10.48
CA ASP A 42 -8.98 -10.94 -11.65
C ASP A 42 -7.64 -11.65 -11.39
N ARG A 43 -7.45 -12.22 -10.20
CA ARG A 43 -6.22 -12.91 -9.76
C ARG A 43 -4.97 -12.04 -9.86
N ARG A 44 -5.13 -10.73 -9.63
CA ARG A 44 -4.05 -9.73 -9.65
C ARG A 44 -3.36 -9.63 -8.28
N ILE A 45 -3.11 -10.77 -7.65
CA ILE A 45 -2.52 -10.86 -6.31
C ILE A 45 -1.15 -11.54 -6.38
N GLU A 46 -0.15 -10.90 -5.76
CA GLU A 46 1.18 -11.43 -5.55
C GLU A 46 1.38 -11.70 -4.06
N LYS A 47 1.77 -12.93 -3.68
CA LYS A 47 2.11 -13.25 -2.29
C LYS A 47 3.61 -13.23 -2.10
N ARG A 48 4.09 -12.53 -1.08
CA ARG A 48 5.52 -12.48 -0.70
C ARG A 48 5.74 -12.70 0.79
N GLN A 49 6.92 -13.16 1.17
CA GLN A 49 7.31 -13.17 2.57
C GLN A 49 8.01 -11.84 2.90
N GLY A 50 8.04 -11.49 4.17
CA GLY A 50 8.73 -10.30 4.62
C GLY A 50 8.31 -9.87 6.02
N LYS A 51 9.02 -8.90 6.56
CA LYS A 51 8.74 -8.28 7.86
C LYS A 51 8.49 -6.80 7.67
N LEU A 52 7.44 -6.29 8.28
CA LEU A 52 7.12 -4.86 8.24
C LEU A 52 7.63 -4.19 9.52
N ARG A 53 8.33 -3.07 9.36
CA ARG A 53 8.69 -2.16 10.43
C ARG A 53 8.03 -0.80 10.23
N GLY A 54 7.48 -0.27 11.31
CA GLY A 54 6.90 1.06 11.34
C GLY A 54 7.96 2.16 11.40
N PRO A 55 7.54 3.44 11.39
CA PRO A 55 8.44 4.58 11.36
C PRO A 55 9.24 4.82 12.63
N LYS A 56 8.93 4.11 13.72
CA LYS A 56 9.76 4.09 14.94
C LYS A 56 10.57 2.80 15.03
N ASP A 57 10.77 2.13 13.89
CA ASP A 57 11.45 0.84 13.75
C ASP A 57 10.79 -0.33 14.49
N GLU A 58 9.51 -0.17 14.88
CA GLU A 58 8.77 -1.21 15.59
C GLU A 58 8.22 -2.28 14.65
N PHE A 59 8.29 -3.55 15.04
CA PHE A 59 7.69 -4.64 14.27
C PHE A 59 6.17 -4.48 14.15
N LYS A 60 5.65 -4.79 12.96
CA LYS A 60 4.23 -4.80 12.64
C LYS A 60 3.83 -6.17 12.11
N ASP A 61 2.57 -6.50 12.35
CA ASP A 61 1.93 -7.68 11.79
C ASP A 61 1.67 -7.43 10.31
N ILE A 62 2.56 -7.91 9.44
CA ILE A 62 2.52 -7.69 7.99
C ILE A 62 1.26 -8.28 7.35
N ASP A 63 0.62 -9.28 7.97
CA ASP A 63 -0.61 -9.91 7.46
C ASP A 63 -1.80 -8.95 7.47
N LYS A 64 -1.71 -7.87 8.24
CA LYS A 64 -2.68 -6.77 8.27
C LYS A 64 -2.39 -5.68 7.25
N PHE A 65 -1.37 -5.83 6.42
CA PHE A 65 -0.99 -4.82 5.43
C PHE A 65 -1.04 -5.40 4.02
N LEU A 66 -1.22 -4.51 3.07
CA LEU A 66 -1.15 -4.78 1.64
C LEU A 66 -0.40 -3.65 0.95
N ILE A 67 0.15 -3.95 -0.21
CA ILE A 67 0.78 -2.96 -1.07
C ILE A 67 0.03 -2.96 -2.39
N LEU A 68 -0.50 -1.80 -2.74
CA LEU A 68 -1.07 -1.56 -4.05
C LEU A 68 0.06 -1.12 -4.98
N ARG A 69 0.45 -1.96 -5.93
CA ARG A 69 1.36 -1.57 -7.02
C ARG A 69 0.52 -1.13 -8.21
N VAL A 70 0.77 0.09 -8.67
CA VAL A 70 0.08 0.69 -9.81
C VAL A 70 1.12 1.03 -10.88
N GLN A 71 0.81 0.71 -12.13
CA GLN A 71 1.64 1.05 -13.28
C GLN A 71 0.80 1.81 -14.32
N ASP A 72 0.99 3.12 -14.36
CA ASP A 72 0.35 4.06 -15.27
C ASP A 72 1.33 4.43 -16.39
N GLY A 73 1.32 3.66 -17.48
CA GLY A 73 2.28 3.81 -18.58
C GLY A 73 3.71 3.48 -18.12
N GLU A 74 4.61 4.47 -18.18
CA GLU A 74 6.00 4.34 -17.71
C GLU A 74 6.16 4.62 -16.21
N SER A 75 5.13 5.17 -15.55
CA SER A 75 5.19 5.49 -14.13
C SER A 75 4.72 4.31 -13.30
N THR A 76 5.53 3.92 -12.30
CA THR A 76 5.13 2.93 -11.28
C THR A 76 5.20 3.57 -9.90
N TYR A 77 4.18 3.34 -9.09
CA TYR A 77 4.16 3.73 -7.68
C TYR A 77 3.50 2.66 -6.84
N ARG A 78 3.85 2.64 -5.56
CA ARG A 78 3.34 1.69 -4.59
C ARG A 78 2.81 2.39 -3.36
N ILE A 79 1.62 1.99 -2.94
CA ILE A 79 0.97 2.50 -1.73
C ILE A 79 0.84 1.37 -0.73
N LEU A 80 1.44 1.54 0.45
CA LEU A 80 1.23 0.68 1.60
C LEU A 80 -0.10 1.08 2.27
N ALA A 81 -0.97 0.10 2.47
CA ALA A 81 -2.22 0.26 3.20
C ALA A 81 -2.36 -0.81 4.28
N GLU A 82 -3.04 -0.44 5.36
CA GLU A 82 -3.45 -1.35 6.42
C GLU A 82 -4.88 -1.81 6.17
N ALA A 83 -5.10 -3.12 6.20
CA ALA A 83 -6.39 -3.77 6.03
C ALA A 83 -7.02 -4.13 7.38
N GLY A 84 -8.35 -4.28 7.39
CA GLY A 84 -9.11 -4.68 8.58
C GLY A 84 -9.33 -3.54 9.59
N VAL A 85 -9.05 -2.30 9.22
CA VAL A 85 -9.37 -1.12 10.04
C VAL A 85 -10.87 -0.87 9.93
N TYR A 86 -11.67 -1.35 10.88
CA TYR A 86 -13.14 -1.37 10.80
C TYR A 86 -13.67 -2.07 9.55
N GLU A 87 -13.06 -3.19 9.15
CA GLU A 87 -13.39 -3.90 7.89
C GLU A 87 -13.09 -3.08 6.61
N ASN A 88 -12.24 -2.06 6.73
CA ASN A 88 -11.85 -1.19 5.64
C ASN A 88 -10.33 -1.09 5.52
N LEU A 89 -9.88 -0.32 4.54
CA LEU A 89 -8.49 -0.01 4.23
C LEU A 89 -8.13 1.38 4.74
N ARG A 90 -6.88 1.53 5.17
CA ARG A 90 -6.28 2.82 5.53
C ARG A 90 -4.96 2.99 4.78
N ILE A 91 -4.81 4.09 4.04
CA ILE A 91 -3.54 4.45 3.40
C ILE A 91 -2.52 4.82 4.47
N VAL A 92 -1.30 4.30 4.33
CA VAL A 92 -0.23 4.44 5.33
C VAL A 92 1.00 5.14 4.76
N ALA A 93 1.53 4.65 3.65
CA ALA A 93 2.81 5.12 3.12
C ALA A 93 2.87 4.98 1.60
N THR A 94 3.83 5.65 0.96
CA THR A 94 4.11 5.54 -0.48
C THR A 94 5.61 5.45 -0.71
N ASP A 95 6.05 4.71 -1.72
CA ASP A 95 7.46 4.69 -2.13
C ASP A 95 7.83 5.84 -3.08
N SER A 96 6.83 6.56 -3.59
CA SER A 96 7.01 7.66 -4.52
C SER A 96 6.99 9.01 -3.81
N GLN A 97 8.10 9.76 -3.93
CA GLN A 97 8.20 11.13 -3.42
C GLN A 97 7.23 12.07 -4.13
N SER A 98 7.06 11.93 -5.46
CA SER A 98 6.10 12.75 -6.20
C SER A 98 4.68 12.54 -5.67
N LEU A 99 4.28 11.29 -5.41
CA LEU A 99 2.98 10.99 -4.82
C LEU A 99 2.88 11.48 -3.36
N ALA A 100 3.97 11.43 -2.60
CA ALA A 100 3.99 11.96 -1.23
C ALA A 100 3.80 13.49 -1.19
N ASP A 101 4.16 14.20 -2.25
CA ASP A 101 4.03 15.65 -2.38
C ASP A 101 2.65 16.09 -2.89
N GLU A 102 1.89 15.20 -3.56
CA GLU A 102 0.51 15.42 -4.03
C GLU A 102 -0.50 15.72 -2.92
N ASP A 103 -1.61 16.36 -3.28
CA ASP A 103 -2.70 16.63 -2.35
C ASP A 103 -3.32 15.34 -1.79
N PRO A 104 -3.77 15.33 -0.51
CA PRO A 104 -4.39 14.17 0.11
C PRO A 104 -5.55 13.57 -0.72
N SER A 105 -6.38 14.43 -1.32
CA SER A 105 -7.51 14.01 -2.15
C SER A 105 -7.06 13.31 -3.43
N VAL A 106 -5.94 13.74 -4.02
CA VAL A 106 -5.35 13.13 -5.23
C VAL A 106 -4.79 11.75 -4.90
N ILE A 107 -4.11 11.61 -3.76
CA ILE A 107 -3.58 10.31 -3.30
C ILE A 107 -4.73 9.32 -3.09
N THR A 108 -5.76 9.71 -2.33
CA THR A 108 -6.93 8.86 -2.08
C THR A 108 -7.65 8.50 -3.36
N LYS A 109 -7.81 9.46 -4.28
CA LYS A 109 -8.42 9.22 -5.58
C LYS A 109 -7.61 8.19 -6.38
N LYS A 110 -6.30 8.38 -6.55
CA LYS A 110 -5.43 7.42 -7.25
C LYS A 110 -5.52 6.01 -6.67
N PHE A 111 -5.49 5.88 -5.33
CA PHE A 111 -5.64 4.59 -4.67
C PHE A 111 -7.01 3.96 -4.95
N THR A 112 -8.09 4.76 -4.90
CA THR A 112 -9.46 4.28 -5.10
C THR A 112 -9.70 3.89 -6.56
N ASP A 113 -9.28 4.74 -7.51
CA ASP A 113 -9.42 4.53 -8.95
C ASP A 113 -8.66 3.26 -9.37
N ALA A 114 -7.43 3.07 -8.89
CA ALA A 114 -6.63 1.87 -9.16
C ALA A 114 -7.25 0.57 -8.65
N LEU A 115 -8.05 0.63 -7.57
CA LEU A 115 -8.81 -0.53 -7.07
C LEU A 115 -10.13 -0.74 -7.84
N GLN A 116 -10.82 0.33 -8.22
CA GLN A 116 -12.07 0.25 -8.98
C GLN A 116 -11.85 -0.22 -10.43
N GLU A 117 -10.75 0.24 -11.04
CA GLU A 117 -10.38 0.01 -12.42
C GLU A 117 -8.96 -0.58 -12.52
N PRO A 118 -8.72 -1.82 -12.07
CA PRO A 118 -7.37 -2.38 -12.02
C PRO A 118 -6.74 -2.62 -13.40
N ASP A 119 -7.54 -2.79 -14.45
CA ASP A 119 -7.05 -3.05 -15.81
C ASP A 119 -6.27 -1.87 -16.41
N PRO A 120 -6.82 -0.63 -16.51
CA PRO A 120 -6.09 0.51 -17.07
C PRO A 120 -4.86 0.91 -16.25
N HIS A 121 -4.85 0.57 -14.97
CA HIS A 121 -3.81 0.91 -14.00
C HIS A 121 -2.76 -0.20 -13.81
N ASN A 122 -2.91 -1.33 -14.53
CA ASN A 122 -2.16 -2.57 -14.33
C ASN A 122 -1.94 -2.89 -12.83
N THR A 123 -3.00 -2.74 -12.05
CA THR A 123 -2.96 -2.82 -10.60
C THR A 123 -2.61 -4.25 -10.17
N THR A 124 -1.64 -4.37 -9.26
CA THR A 124 -1.32 -5.63 -8.57
C THR A 124 -1.41 -5.40 -7.07
N LEU A 125 -2.07 -6.32 -6.36
CA LEU A 125 -2.09 -6.35 -4.91
C LEU A 125 -0.98 -7.28 -4.39
N ILE A 126 -0.04 -6.73 -3.63
CA ILE A 126 1.02 -7.52 -3.01
C ILE A 126 0.66 -7.69 -1.53
N VAL A 127 0.58 -8.94 -1.08
CA VAL A 127 0.23 -9.29 0.31
C VAL A 127 1.24 -10.27 0.88
N SER A 128 1.27 -10.38 2.21
CA SER A 128 2.07 -11.43 2.85
C SER A 128 1.48 -12.83 2.59
N HIS A 129 2.30 -13.87 2.74
CA HIS A 129 1.83 -15.25 2.66
C HIS A 129 0.73 -15.58 3.70
N GLY A 130 0.83 -15.02 4.90
CA GLY A 130 -0.15 -15.19 5.98
C GLY A 130 -1.42 -14.35 5.83
N SER A 131 -1.46 -13.44 4.84
CA SER A 131 -2.63 -12.60 4.61
C SER A 131 -3.86 -13.43 4.25
N LYS A 132 -5.00 -13.05 4.85
CA LYS A 132 -6.32 -13.61 4.56
C LYS A 132 -6.96 -12.99 3.30
N ILE A 133 -6.29 -12.04 2.66
CA ILE A 133 -6.72 -11.48 1.39
C ILE A 133 -6.30 -12.44 0.27
N GLY A 134 -7.28 -13.00 -0.43
CA GLY A 134 -7.06 -13.99 -1.50
C GLY A 134 -8.26 -14.88 -1.73
#